data_AF-A0ABD4TF51-F1
#
_entry.id   AF-A0ABD4TF51-F1
#
_cell.length_a   1.000
_cell.length_b   1.000
_cell.length_c   1.000
_cell.angle_alpha   90.00
_cell.angle_beta   90.00
_cell.angle_gamma   90.00
#
_symmetry.space_group_name_H-M   'P 1'
#
loop_
_entity.id
_entity.type
_entity.pdbx_description
1 polymer ?
#
loop_
_entity_poly.entity_id
_entity_poly.type
_entity_poly.pdbx_seq_one_letter_code
_entity_poly.pdbx_strand_id
1 'polypeptide(L)'
;MIPPVTPATGDAYITLLGRSTWALVNAYHAVLREKGLRPERVSIVTEEPYAHDASIAARAIRIVSGGYGFAPEVQVEVLPEADFVRAGQTIRSLARDLIQQGFRVAIDITSGRKVTVAGALIAVSLAGLDLRHIYYLAMTSTDDVAKPYMMIPHQIQRIRDIMEDAEARS
;
A
#
# COMPACT_ATOMS: atom_id res chain seq x y z
N MET A 1 -32.10 -0.28 15.73
CA MET A 1 -31.09 -1.35 15.90
C MET A 1 -30.06 -1.18 14.81
N ILE A 2 -28.83 -0.85 15.18
CA ILE A 2 -27.69 -0.90 14.25
C ILE A 2 -27.31 -2.38 14.17
N PRO A 3 -27.15 -2.97 12.97
CA PRO A 3 -26.74 -4.37 12.88
C PRO A 3 -25.37 -4.55 13.53
N PRO A 4 -25.10 -5.71 14.16
CA PRO A 4 -23.77 -5.99 14.70
C PRO A 4 -22.77 -5.97 13.54
N VAL A 5 -21.74 -5.13 13.67
CA VAL A 5 -20.59 -5.15 12.75
C VAL A 5 -19.88 -6.47 12.97
N THR A 6 -20.07 -7.42 12.06
CA THR A 6 -19.24 -8.63 11.99
C THR A 6 -17.79 -8.18 11.86
N PRO A 7 -16.84 -8.71 12.65
CA PRO A 7 -15.44 -8.35 12.46
C PRO A 7 -15.00 -8.85 11.09
N ALA A 8 -14.57 -7.97 10.20
CA ALA A 8 -13.78 -8.41 9.05
C ALA A 8 -12.54 -9.12 9.62
N THR A 9 -12.25 -10.34 9.17
CA THR A 9 -11.04 -11.09 9.57
C THR A 9 -9.99 -11.09 8.44
N GLY A 10 -10.18 -10.20 7.46
CA GLY A 10 -9.35 -10.06 6.29
C GLY A 10 -8.23 -9.02 6.43
N ASP A 11 -7.42 -8.94 5.39
CA ASP A 11 -6.37 -7.93 5.28
C ASP A 11 -6.84 -6.75 4.42
N ALA A 12 -6.41 -5.55 4.77
CA ALA A 12 -6.55 -4.36 3.94
C ALA A 12 -5.17 -3.79 3.61
N TYR A 13 -5.00 -3.34 2.37
CA TYR A 13 -3.73 -2.86 1.85
C TYR A 13 -3.87 -1.43 1.33
N ILE A 14 -3.21 -0.49 2.00
CA ILE A 14 -3.13 0.90 1.57
C ILE A 14 -1.81 1.07 0.81
N THR A 15 -1.84 1.61 -0.40
CA THR A 15 -0.63 1.91 -1.17
C THR A 15 -0.68 3.31 -1.73
N LEU A 16 0.49 3.90 -1.94
CA LEU A 16 0.62 5.26 -2.47
C LEU A 16 1.00 5.22 -3.95
N LEU A 17 0.29 5.96 -4.79
CA LEU A 17 0.65 6.16 -6.19
C LEU A 17 1.34 7.52 -6.37
N GLY A 18 2.61 7.48 -6.79
CA GLY A 18 3.38 8.63 -7.24
C GLY A 18 3.72 8.54 -8.73
N ARG A 19 4.91 8.99 -9.11
CA ARG A 19 5.38 9.09 -10.51
C ARG A 19 5.45 7.78 -11.30
N SER A 20 5.42 6.61 -10.63
CA SER A 20 5.63 5.32 -11.29
C SER A 20 4.55 4.34 -10.87
N THR A 21 3.62 4.09 -11.79
CA THR A 21 2.65 2.99 -11.67
C THR A 21 3.35 1.64 -11.52
N TRP A 22 4.47 1.43 -12.21
CA TRP A 22 5.24 0.19 -12.09
C TRP A 22 5.80 -0.03 -10.69
N ALA A 23 6.26 1.02 -10.00
CA ALA A 23 6.76 0.89 -8.63
C ALA A 23 5.68 0.34 -7.68
N LEU A 24 4.45 0.88 -7.79
CA LEU A 24 3.29 0.40 -7.03
C LEU A 24 2.95 -1.05 -7.41
N VAL A 25 2.81 -1.34 -8.71
CA VAL A 25 2.37 -2.66 -9.17
C VAL A 25 3.39 -3.74 -8.82
N ASN A 26 4.68 -3.44 -8.93
CA ASN A 26 5.74 -4.37 -8.58
C ASN A 26 5.82 -4.61 -7.08
N ALA A 27 5.67 -3.57 -6.25
CA ALA A 27 5.60 -3.73 -4.80
C ALA A 27 4.40 -4.59 -4.39
N TYR A 28 3.23 -4.30 -4.96
CA TYR A 28 2.02 -5.10 -4.73
C TYR A 28 2.24 -6.57 -5.11
N HIS A 29 2.78 -6.83 -6.30
CA HIS A 29 3.09 -8.20 -6.74
C HIS A 29 4.07 -8.88 -5.78
N ALA A 30 5.15 -8.21 -5.37
CA ALA A 30 6.12 -8.75 -4.43
C ALA A 30 5.48 -9.11 -3.08
N VAL A 31 4.58 -8.27 -2.56
CA VAL A 31 3.81 -8.54 -1.33
C VAL A 31 2.96 -9.80 -1.49
N LEU A 32 2.20 -9.94 -2.59
CA LEU A 32 1.39 -11.14 -2.79
C LEU A 32 2.25 -12.41 -2.92
N ARG A 33 3.38 -12.32 -3.61
CA ARG A 33 4.24 -13.47 -3.90
C ARG A 33 5.07 -13.91 -2.70
N GLU A 34 5.77 -12.97 -2.07
CA GLU A 34 6.79 -13.28 -1.06
C GLU A 34 6.24 -13.19 0.37
N LYS A 35 5.26 -12.31 0.62
CA LYS A 35 4.65 -12.15 1.95
C LYS A 35 3.32 -12.89 2.09
N GLY A 36 2.74 -13.36 0.98
CA GLY A 36 1.53 -14.18 1.01
C GLY A 36 0.25 -13.41 1.38
N LEU A 37 0.31 -12.08 1.50
CA LEU A 37 -0.87 -11.26 1.80
C LEU A 37 -1.95 -11.45 0.71
N ARG A 38 -3.22 -11.51 1.10
CA ARG A 38 -4.37 -11.59 0.18
C ARG A 38 -5.43 -10.58 0.62
N PRO A 39 -5.22 -9.28 0.33
CA PRO A 39 -6.12 -8.25 0.85
C PRO A 39 -7.51 -8.36 0.23
N GLU A 40 -8.53 -8.15 1.04
CA GLU A 40 -9.92 -7.99 0.59
C GLU A 40 -10.19 -6.57 0.10
N ARG A 41 -9.48 -5.60 0.69
CA ARG A 41 -9.58 -4.17 0.40
C ARG A 41 -8.22 -3.63 -0.03
N VAL A 42 -8.19 -2.93 -1.15
CA VAL A 42 -7.01 -2.18 -1.60
C VAL A 42 -7.39 -0.72 -1.79
N SER A 43 -6.70 0.17 -1.10
CA SER A 43 -6.89 1.62 -1.22
C SER A 43 -5.64 2.25 -1.83
N ILE A 44 -5.79 2.83 -3.03
CA ILE A 44 -4.74 3.58 -3.70
C ILE A 44 -4.91 5.05 -3.33
N VAL A 45 -3.95 5.61 -2.61
CA VAL A 45 -3.93 7.03 -2.30
C VAL A 45 -2.95 7.71 -3.27
N THR A 46 -3.42 8.75 -3.96
CA THR A 46 -2.60 9.46 -4.95
C THR A 46 -2.80 10.96 -4.84
N GLU A 47 -1.88 11.74 -5.41
CA GLU A 47 -1.99 13.19 -5.48
C GLU A 47 -2.48 13.59 -6.88
N GLU A 48 -3.18 14.72 -6.99
CA GLU A 48 -3.76 15.26 -8.24
C GLU A 48 -2.86 15.12 -9.48
N PRO A 49 -1.54 15.40 -9.43
CA PRO A 49 -0.66 15.26 -10.61
C PRO A 49 -0.58 13.84 -11.18
N TYR A 50 -0.80 12.83 -10.34
CA TYR A 50 -0.71 11.40 -10.68
C TYR A 50 -2.07 10.72 -10.78
N ALA A 51 -3.18 11.45 -10.57
CA ALA A 51 -4.53 10.89 -10.57
C ALA A 51 -4.91 10.23 -11.91
N HIS A 52 -4.36 10.72 -13.02
CA HIS A 52 -4.60 10.15 -14.36
C HIS A 52 -4.15 8.68 -14.47
N ASP A 53 -3.11 8.29 -13.73
CA ASP A 53 -2.57 6.93 -13.71
C ASP A 53 -3.31 5.99 -12.74
N ALA A 54 -4.16 6.53 -11.86
CA ALA A 54 -4.80 5.75 -10.81
C ALA A 54 -5.73 4.66 -11.35
N SER A 55 -6.39 4.92 -12.49
CA SER A 55 -7.22 3.94 -13.18
C SER A 55 -6.40 2.75 -13.71
N ILE A 56 -5.19 3.02 -14.21
CA ILE A 56 -4.25 2.02 -14.70
C ILE A 56 -3.73 1.20 -13.53
N ALA A 57 -3.30 1.85 -12.45
CA ALA A 57 -2.84 1.18 -11.22
C ALA A 57 -3.93 0.27 -10.63
N ALA A 58 -5.17 0.75 -10.52
CA ALA A 58 -6.29 -0.04 -10.01
C ALA A 58 -6.60 -1.25 -10.90
N ARG A 59 -6.52 -1.09 -12.22
CA ARG A 59 -6.69 -2.22 -13.15
C ARG A 59 -5.55 -3.23 -13.02
N ALA A 60 -4.31 -2.77 -12.90
CA ALA A 60 -3.15 -3.63 -12.71
C ALA A 60 -3.23 -4.44 -11.41
N ILE A 61 -3.62 -3.81 -10.29
CA ILE A 61 -3.89 -4.52 -9.02
C ILE A 61 -4.87 -5.66 -9.24
N ARG A 62 -6.04 -5.39 -9.85
CA ARG A 62 -7.06 -6.43 -10.12
C ARG A 62 -6.53 -7.58 -10.97
N ILE A 63 -5.74 -7.28 -12.00
CA ILE A 63 -5.13 -8.30 -12.87
C ILE A 63 -4.15 -9.17 -12.07
N VAL A 64 -3.27 -8.55 -11.29
CA VAL A 64 -2.29 -9.28 -10.48
C VAL A 64 -3.02 -10.13 -9.43
N SER A 65 -3.99 -9.59 -8.69
CA SER A 65 -4.78 -10.35 -7.71
C SER A 65 -5.48 -11.55 -8.34
N GLY A 66 -6.08 -11.37 -9.52
CA GLY A 66 -6.73 -12.44 -10.28
C GLY A 66 -5.76 -13.56 -10.65
N GLY A 67 -4.52 -13.22 -10.99
CA GLY A 67 -3.44 -14.20 -11.21
C GLY A 67 -3.09 -15.05 -9.97
N TYR A 68 -3.39 -14.55 -8.77
CA TYR A 68 -3.25 -15.27 -7.49
C TYR A 68 -4.57 -15.86 -6.96
N GLY A 69 -5.64 -15.83 -7.76
CA GLY A 69 -6.91 -16.49 -7.46
C GLY A 69 -7.86 -15.72 -6.51
N PHE A 70 -7.69 -14.40 -6.37
CA PHE A 70 -8.60 -13.57 -5.55
C PHE A 70 -8.91 -12.22 -6.19
N ALA A 71 -9.95 -11.54 -5.71
CA ALA A 71 -10.45 -10.29 -6.26
C ALA A 71 -10.73 -9.25 -5.16
N PRO A 72 -9.79 -8.35 -4.85
CA PRO A 72 -10.01 -7.28 -3.88
C PRO A 72 -10.98 -6.22 -4.40
N GLU A 73 -11.70 -5.57 -3.48
CA GLU A 73 -12.32 -4.28 -3.79
C GLU A 73 -11.23 -3.21 -3.81
N VAL A 74 -11.08 -2.53 -4.95
CA VAL A 74 -10.05 -1.50 -5.16
C VAL A 74 -10.71 -0.12 -5.21
N GLN A 75 -10.30 0.76 -4.30
CA GLN A 75 -10.73 2.15 -4.21
C GLN A 75 -9.55 3.09 -4.45
N VAL A 76 -9.85 4.29 -4.96
CA VAL A 76 -8.86 5.34 -5.24
C VAL A 76 -9.26 6.60 -4.49
N GLU A 77 -8.33 7.15 -3.72
CA GLU A 77 -8.47 8.43 -3.04
C GLU A 77 -7.48 9.43 -3.66
N VAL A 78 -7.98 10.55 -4.17
CA VAL A 78 -7.17 11.61 -4.79
C VAL A 78 -7.04 12.79 -3.84
N LEU A 79 -5.80 13.17 -3.54
CA LEU A 79 -5.44 14.25 -2.64
C LEU A 79 -4.95 15.47 -3.42
N PRO A 80 -5.16 16.69 -2.91
CA PRO A 80 -4.51 17.88 -3.44
C PRO A 80 -2.99 17.76 -3.46
N GLU A 81 -2.34 18.37 -4.45
CA GLU A 81 -0.88 18.40 -4.52
C GLU A 81 -0.26 19.15 -3.31
N ALA A 82 0.93 18.72 -2.88
CA ALA A 82 1.78 19.43 -1.91
C ALA A 82 1.22 19.59 -0.48
N ASP A 83 0.07 19.00 -0.17
CA ASP A 83 -0.50 19.00 1.18
C ASP A 83 -0.19 17.70 1.95
N PHE A 84 1.04 17.59 2.45
CA PHE A 84 1.50 16.40 3.17
C PHE A 84 0.80 16.22 4.53
N VAL A 85 0.31 17.31 5.15
CA VAL A 85 -0.45 17.24 6.40
C VAL A 85 -1.78 16.58 6.13
N ARG A 86 -2.50 17.04 5.10
CA ARG A 86 -3.76 16.43 4.68
C ARG A 86 -3.57 15.00 4.21
N ALA A 87 -2.50 14.70 3.48
CA ALA A 87 -2.20 13.31 3.10
C ALA A 87 -2.02 12.41 4.32
N GLY A 88 -1.28 12.85 5.33
CA GLY A 88 -1.14 12.13 6.59
C GLY A 88 -2.47 11.95 7.32
N GLN A 89 -3.32 12.98 7.35
CA GLN A 89 -4.67 12.91 7.94
C GLN A 89 -5.58 11.94 7.20
N THR A 90 -5.58 11.95 5.86
CA THR A 90 -6.39 11.05 5.05
C THR A 90 -5.95 9.60 5.24
N ILE A 91 -4.65 9.31 5.19
CA ILE A 91 -4.14 7.95 5.39
C ILE A 91 -4.43 7.46 6.81
N ARG A 92 -4.25 8.33 7.83
CA ARG A 92 -4.64 8.02 9.21
C ARG A 92 -6.12 7.70 9.34
N SER A 93 -6.99 8.48 8.70
CA SER A 93 -8.45 8.27 8.78
C SER A 93 -8.84 6.97 8.08
N LEU A 94 -8.34 6.75 6.88
CA LEU A 94 -8.53 5.52 6.11
C LEU A 94 -8.06 4.27 6.89
N ALA A 95 -6.86 4.30 7.46
CA ALA A 95 -6.34 3.20 8.26
C ALA A 95 -7.21 2.94 9.50
N ARG A 96 -7.63 4.00 10.20
CA ARG A 96 -8.54 3.89 11.35
C ARG A 96 -9.87 3.26 10.95
N ASP A 97 -10.47 3.70 9.86
CA ASP A 97 -11.77 3.22 9.39
C ASP A 97 -11.70 1.73 9.01
N LEU A 98 -10.62 1.31 8.35
CA LEU A 98 -10.38 -0.10 8.02
C LEU A 98 -10.18 -0.95 9.29
N ILE A 99 -9.41 -0.46 10.26
CA ILE A 99 -9.22 -1.14 11.55
C ILE A 99 -10.55 -1.26 12.30
N GLN A 100 -11.38 -0.21 12.31
CA GLN A 100 -12.70 -0.23 12.94
C GLN A 100 -13.68 -1.20 12.27
N GLN A 101 -13.49 -1.46 10.97
CA GLN A 101 -14.20 -2.51 10.23
C GLN A 101 -13.68 -3.92 10.53
N GLY A 102 -12.56 -4.04 11.26
CA GLY A 102 -11.94 -5.30 11.68
C GLY A 102 -10.70 -5.71 10.87
N PHE A 103 -10.36 -4.99 9.79
CA PHE A 103 -9.25 -5.37 8.93
C PHE A 103 -7.89 -5.24 9.61
N ARG A 104 -6.99 -6.18 9.33
CA ARG A 104 -5.56 -6.01 9.59
C ARG A 104 -4.96 -5.15 8.48
N VAL A 105 -4.43 -3.98 8.83
CA VAL A 105 -3.98 -2.99 7.84
C VAL A 105 -2.49 -3.13 7.57
N ALA A 106 -2.16 -3.21 6.28
CA ALA A 106 -0.82 -3.06 5.74
C ALA A 106 -0.71 -1.74 4.96
N ILE A 107 0.41 -1.04 5.07
CA ILE A 107 0.73 0.14 4.25
C ILE A 107 1.95 -0.13 3.39
N ASP A 108 1.87 0.10 2.09
CA ASP A 108 3.00 0.10 1.17
C ASP A 108 3.47 1.51 0.86
N ILE A 109 4.74 1.76 1.19
CA ILE A 109 5.42 3.05 1.05
C ILE A 109 6.44 3.06 -0.09
N THR A 110 6.44 2.05 -0.96
CA THR A 110 7.38 1.94 -2.09
C THR A 110 7.27 3.13 -3.03
N SER A 111 6.02 3.49 -3.35
CA SER A 111 5.68 4.59 -4.23
C SER A 111 5.17 5.79 -3.42
N GLY A 112 4.95 6.92 -4.09
CA GLY A 112 4.60 8.19 -3.46
C GLY A 112 5.80 9.09 -3.18
N ARG A 113 5.53 10.37 -2.91
CA ARG A 113 6.59 11.32 -2.54
C ARG A 113 7.04 11.06 -1.11
N LYS A 114 8.35 11.18 -0.85
CA LYS A 114 8.95 10.93 0.47
C LYS A 114 8.27 11.71 1.60
N VAL A 115 7.91 12.96 1.34
CA VAL A 115 7.24 13.82 2.34
C VAL A 115 5.83 13.29 2.66
N THR A 116 5.09 12.86 1.64
CA THR A 116 3.76 12.23 1.79
C THR A 116 3.86 10.93 2.59
N VAL A 117 4.84 10.06 2.28
CA VAL A 117 5.13 8.84 3.04
C VAL A 117 5.43 9.16 4.50
N ALA A 118 6.35 10.10 4.77
CA ALA A 118 6.73 10.46 6.13
C ALA A 118 5.54 11.02 6.91
N GLY A 119 4.75 11.91 6.31
CA GLY A 119 3.52 12.46 6.91
C GLY A 119 2.51 11.37 7.26
N ALA A 120 2.34 10.38 6.39
CA ALA A 120 1.48 9.22 6.62
C ALA A 120 1.92 8.41 7.84
N LEU A 121 3.19 8.00 7.88
CA LEU A 121 3.72 7.17 8.95
C LEU A 121 3.69 7.90 10.30
N ILE A 122 4.04 9.20 10.34
CA ILE A 122 3.96 10.04 11.54
C ILE A 122 2.50 10.14 12.00
N ALA A 123 1.56 10.44 11.10
CA ALA A 123 0.15 10.63 11.47
C ALA A 123 -0.48 9.34 12.01
N VAL A 124 -0.11 8.18 11.45
CA VAL A 124 -0.58 6.87 11.93
C VAL A 124 0.06 6.51 13.27
N SER A 125 1.37 6.73 13.42
CA SER A 125 2.12 6.46 14.67
C SER A 125 1.62 7.31 15.84
N LEU A 126 1.48 8.63 15.65
CA LEU A 126 0.94 9.55 16.68
C LEU A 126 -0.50 9.21 17.09
N ALA A 127 -1.23 8.54 16.21
CA ALA A 127 -2.59 8.12 16.44
C ALA A 127 -2.70 6.78 17.19
N GLY A 128 -1.58 6.11 17.47
CA GLY A 128 -1.52 4.82 18.15
C GLY A 128 -2.27 3.72 17.40
N LEU A 129 -2.34 3.78 16.07
CA LEU A 129 -3.02 2.77 15.26
C LEU A 129 -2.15 1.51 15.14
N ASP A 130 -2.77 0.35 15.30
CA ASP A 130 -2.12 -0.95 15.13
C ASP A 130 -2.01 -1.31 13.64
N LEU A 131 -0.91 -0.89 13.01
CA LEU A 131 -0.55 -1.34 11.67
C LEU A 131 0.15 -2.69 11.76
N ARG A 132 -0.35 -3.66 11.00
CA ARG A 132 0.24 -4.99 10.98
C ARG A 132 1.56 -5.03 10.19
N HIS A 133 1.59 -4.32 9.06
CA HIS A 133 2.71 -4.35 8.13
C HIS A 133 3.00 -2.97 7.55
N ILE A 134 4.28 -2.66 7.36
CA ILE A 134 4.72 -1.51 6.55
C ILE A 134 5.69 -2.03 5.49
N TYR A 135 5.23 -2.10 4.26
CA TYR A 135 5.99 -2.67 3.15
C TYR A 135 6.78 -1.63 2.36
N TYR A 136 7.96 -2.04 1.92
CA TYR A 136 8.81 -1.27 1.01
C TYR A 136 9.58 -2.20 0.08
N LEU A 137 9.38 -2.08 -1.24
CA LEU A 137 10.17 -2.80 -2.23
C LEU A 137 11.49 -2.05 -2.44
N ALA A 138 12.54 -2.53 -1.78
CA ALA A 138 13.88 -2.02 -1.95
C ALA A 138 14.45 -2.48 -3.30
N MET A 139 14.96 -1.53 -4.09
CA MET A 139 15.69 -1.81 -5.33
C MET A 139 17.09 -1.22 -5.27
N THR A 140 18.08 -1.96 -5.76
CA THR A 140 19.49 -1.53 -5.75
C THR A 140 19.90 -0.80 -7.04
N SER A 141 19.08 -0.84 -8.10
CA SER A 141 19.25 -0.06 -9.33
C SER A 141 17.90 0.44 -9.86
N THR A 142 17.93 1.54 -10.61
CA THR A 142 16.76 2.10 -11.31
C THR A 142 16.59 1.62 -12.75
N ASP A 143 17.53 0.84 -13.30
CA ASP A 143 17.54 0.50 -14.74
C ASP A 143 16.37 -0.42 -15.15
N ASP A 144 15.87 -1.22 -14.21
CA ASP A 144 14.84 -2.23 -14.45
C ASP A 144 13.45 -1.86 -13.89
N VAL A 145 13.28 -0.64 -13.38
CA VAL A 145 12.06 -0.25 -12.62
C VAL A 145 10.79 -0.17 -13.46
N ALA A 146 10.93 -0.11 -14.79
CA ALA A 146 9.82 -0.14 -15.74
C ALA A 146 9.49 -1.56 -16.24
N LYS A 147 10.19 -2.59 -15.75
CA LYS A 147 9.89 -3.98 -16.09
C LYS A 147 8.87 -4.56 -15.08
N PRO A 148 8.01 -5.50 -15.52
CA PRO A 148 7.20 -6.28 -14.60
C PRO A 148 8.06 -7.00 -13.55
N TYR A 149 7.57 -7.09 -12.30
CA TYR A 149 8.28 -7.68 -11.16
C TYR A 149 8.98 -9.03 -11.45
N MET A 150 8.33 -9.93 -12.20
CA MET A 150 8.88 -11.24 -12.57
C MET A 150 10.09 -11.18 -13.51
N MET A 151 10.30 -10.04 -14.18
CA MET A 151 11.40 -9.79 -15.11
C MET A 151 12.53 -8.98 -14.48
N ILE A 152 12.34 -8.46 -13.26
CA ILE A 152 13.38 -7.75 -12.52
C ILE A 152 14.26 -8.80 -11.84
N PRO A 153 15.60 -8.75 -12.00
CA PRO A 153 16.49 -9.71 -11.36
C PRO A 153 16.29 -9.76 -9.84
N HIS A 154 16.09 -10.96 -9.29
CA HIS A 154 15.84 -11.14 -7.85
C HIS A 154 16.99 -10.61 -6.96
N GLN A 155 18.21 -10.54 -7.48
CA GLN A 155 19.37 -10.02 -6.73
C GLN A 155 19.27 -8.50 -6.48
N ILE A 156 18.49 -7.76 -7.26
CA ILE A 156 18.41 -6.30 -7.19
C ILE A 156 17.10 -5.78 -6.59
N GLN A 157 16.19 -6.67 -6.20
CA GLN A 157 14.91 -6.32 -5.57
C GLN A 157 14.65 -7.15 -4.31
N ARG A 158 14.12 -6.51 -3.27
CA ARG A 158 13.71 -7.20 -2.04
C ARG A 158 12.54 -6.48 -1.39
N ILE A 159 11.42 -7.18 -1.22
CA ILE A 159 10.32 -6.66 -0.40
C ILE A 159 10.72 -6.73 1.08
N ARG A 160 10.61 -5.60 1.76
CA ARG A 160 10.87 -5.44 3.19
C ARG A 160 9.55 -5.25 3.91
N ASP A 161 9.50 -5.74 5.13
CA ASP A 161 8.47 -5.39 6.09
C ASP A 161 9.15 -4.71 7.28
N ILE A 162 8.95 -3.41 7.39
CA ILE A 162 9.64 -2.57 8.36
C ILE A 162 9.22 -2.94 9.79
N MET A 163 7.97 -3.38 9.98
CA MET A 163 7.49 -3.79 11.30
C MET A 163 8.17 -5.09 11.74
N GLU A 164 8.16 -6.12 10.87
CA GLU A 164 8.86 -7.39 11.14
C GLU A 164 10.37 -7.19 11.34
N ASP A 165 10.99 -6.33 10.53
CA ASP A 165 12.42 -6.02 10.61
C ASP A 165 12.81 -5.31 11.92
N ALA A 166 11.92 -4.52 12.51
CA ALA A 166 12.13 -3.82 13.77
C ALA A 166 12.00 -4.78 14.97
N GLU A 167 10.98 -5.64 14.96
CA GLU A 167 10.77 -6.66 16.00
C GLU A 167 11.93 -7.66 16.06
N ALA A 168 12.45 -8.11 14.91
CA ALA A 168 13.57 -9.06 14.86
C ALA A 168 14.90 -8.52 15.42
N ARG A 169 14.97 -7.21 15.70
CA ARG A 169 16.15 -6.52 16.25
C ARG A 169 15.96 -6.04 17.69
N SER A 170 14.78 -6.27 18.26
CA SER A 170 14.41 -5.90 19.64
C SER A 170 14.69 -7.05 20.60
#